data_AF-A0A0X8XA00-F1
#
_entry.id   AF-A0A0X8XA00-F1
#
_cell.length_a   1.000
_cell.length_b   1.000
_cell.length_c   1.000
_cell.angle_alpha   90.00
_cell.angle_beta   90.00
_cell.angle_gamma   90.00
#
_symmetry.space_group_name_H-M   'P 1'
#
loop_
_entity.id
_entity.type
_entity.pdbx_description
1 polymer ?
#
loop_
_entity_poly.entity_id
_entity_poly.type
_entity_poly.pdbx_seq_one_letter_code
_entity_poly.pdbx_strand_id
1 'polypeptide(L)'
;MGFNATTALNHLLLFFLLLAGISPTAQAAAIGSPAGWAAAGSLILPGSGQLYNHQPVRAAGHFSTFLGSGIAASYYYDRDDFIEFDDRYDEDEEIIYTNRTTERAEVAERVMLSSMFYSSYDAYMQRRLMQDNLGYRTPAHYEFIQELALAPFNREYLTRWTTLVPIGIAASALTLGADDSWVTERKDGMTRDEAAAYQFPKHGAVAIGEEAFFRGVLNNSFSHQWGEWWGLTASSVSFGLAHTGDGMSADAGVATVFGAYLGWVHQRNDYRMAESVAIHFWWNVFVSLAALRHDPEDRTARVAIELPF
;
A
#
# COMPACT_ATOMS: atom_id res chain seq x y z
N MET A 1 -15.91 -14.45 -3.34
CA MET A 1 -14.55 -14.53 -3.92
C MET A 1 -13.69 -13.44 -3.30
N GLY A 2 -13.32 -13.66 -2.03
CA GLY A 2 -12.36 -12.86 -1.25
C GLY A 2 -11.27 -12.22 -2.11
N PHE A 3 -10.94 -10.94 -1.87
CA PHE A 3 -9.76 -10.26 -2.43
C PHE A 3 -8.60 -11.24 -2.35
N ASN A 4 -8.32 -11.87 -3.49
CA ASN A 4 -7.50 -13.05 -3.45
C ASN A 4 -6.09 -12.49 -3.39
N ALA A 5 -5.51 -12.39 -2.19
CA ALA A 5 -4.12 -12.02 -2.00
C ALA A 5 -3.24 -12.84 -2.95
N THR A 6 -3.65 -14.08 -3.25
CA THR A 6 -3.09 -14.92 -4.31
C THR A 6 -3.21 -14.30 -5.71
N THR A 7 -4.34 -13.73 -6.14
CA THR A 7 -4.49 -13.07 -7.46
C THR A 7 -3.67 -11.78 -7.56
N ALA A 8 -3.69 -10.90 -6.55
CA ALA A 8 -2.86 -9.69 -6.54
C ALA A 8 -1.35 -10.02 -6.48
N LEU A 9 -0.96 -10.98 -5.64
CA LEU A 9 0.40 -11.51 -5.56
C LEU A 9 0.79 -12.24 -6.86
N ASN A 10 -0.14 -12.95 -7.51
CA ASN A 10 0.08 -13.60 -8.81
C ASN A 10 0.24 -12.58 -9.93
N HIS A 11 -0.51 -11.48 -9.93
CA HIS A 11 -0.34 -10.39 -10.89
C HIS A 11 0.97 -9.64 -10.67
N LEU A 12 1.35 -9.38 -9.41
CA LEU A 12 2.65 -8.82 -9.06
C LEU A 12 3.80 -9.77 -9.45
N LEU A 13 3.72 -11.08 -9.14
CA LEU A 13 4.73 -12.07 -9.54
C LEU A 13 4.80 -12.22 -11.06
N LEU A 14 3.66 -12.30 -11.76
CA LEU A 14 3.65 -12.34 -13.23
C LEU A 14 4.27 -11.07 -13.81
N PHE A 15 3.94 -9.90 -13.27
CA PHE A 15 4.49 -8.63 -13.71
C PHE A 15 5.99 -8.54 -13.44
N PHE A 16 6.48 -9.03 -12.30
CA PHE A 16 7.92 -9.16 -12.02
C PHE A 16 8.63 -10.12 -12.97
N LEU A 17 8.02 -11.26 -13.28
CA LEU A 17 8.53 -12.22 -14.26
C LEU A 17 8.52 -11.66 -15.69
N LEU A 18 7.51 -10.85 -16.04
CA LEU A 18 7.40 -10.17 -17.33
C LEU A 18 8.43 -9.04 -17.45
N LEU A 19 8.65 -8.25 -16.40
CA LEU A 19 9.70 -7.22 -16.36
C LEU A 19 11.12 -7.81 -16.45
N ALA A 20 11.33 -9.01 -15.90
CA ALA A 20 12.57 -9.76 -16.10
C ALA A 20 12.76 -10.26 -17.56
N GLY A 21 11.68 -10.30 -18.36
CA GLY A 21 11.67 -10.85 -19.72
C GLY A 21 11.73 -9.83 -20.87
N ILE A 22 11.56 -8.51 -20.63
CA ILE A 22 11.43 -7.50 -21.70
C ILE A 22 12.73 -6.69 -21.84
N SER A 23 13.77 -7.26 -22.46
CA SER A 23 14.81 -6.57 -23.28
C SER A 23 16.08 -7.43 -23.43
N PRO A 24 16.45 -7.84 -24.66
CA PRO A 24 17.72 -8.55 -24.91
C PRO A 24 18.97 -7.65 -24.86
N THR A 25 18.83 -6.32 -24.81
CA THR A 25 19.94 -5.39 -25.10
C THR A 25 20.27 -4.40 -24.00
N ALA A 26 19.55 -4.43 -22.87
CA ALA A 26 19.95 -3.79 -21.63
C ALA A 26 19.93 -4.86 -20.53
N GLN A 27 21.04 -5.59 -20.40
CA GLN A 27 21.23 -6.65 -19.42
C GLN A 27 20.58 -6.30 -18.07
N ALA A 28 19.66 -7.12 -17.61
CA ALA A 28 19.76 -7.94 -16.39
C ALA A 28 20.44 -7.33 -15.13
N ALA A 29 20.50 -6.00 -14.97
CA ALA A 29 21.44 -5.38 -14.05
C ALA A 29 20.87 -5.07 -12.66
N ALA A 30 19.56 -4.85 -12.47
CA ALA A 30 19.01 -4.65 -11.11
C ALA A 30 18.27 -5.87 -10.54
N ILE A 31 17.43 -6.57 -11.30
CA ILE A 31 16.80 -7.83 -10.81
C ILE A 31 17.83 -8.96 -10.79
N GLY A 32 18.80 -8.96 -11.72
CA GLY A 32 19.95 -9.86 -11.69
C GLY A 32 21.06 -9.44 -10.71
N SER A 33 20.92 -8.30 -10.04
CA SER A 33 21.90 -7.84 -9.04
C SER A 33 21.74 -8.62 -7.73
N PRO A 34 22.80 -8.74 -6.92
CA PRO A 34 22.68 -9.34 -5.59
C PRO A 34 21.61 -8.68 -4.71
N ALA A 35 21.39 -7.36 -4.84
CA ALA A 35 20.35 -6.66 -4.08
C ALA A 35 18.96 -6.97 -4.63
N GLY A 36 18.79 -7.09 -5.95
CA GLY A 36 17.53 -7.50 -6.57
C GLY A 36 17.12 -8.92 -6.18
N TRP A 37 18.05 -9.86 -6.15
CA TRP A 37 17.79 -11.22 -5.68
C TRP A 37 17.40 -11.27 -4.20
N ALA A 38 18.08 -10.48 -3.34
CA ALA A 38 17.70 -10.36 -1.94
C ALA A 38 16.29 -9.79 -1.78
N ALA A 39 15.95 -8.75 -2.56
CA ALA A 39 14.63 -8.12 -2.57
C ALA A 39 13.53 -9.11 -3.00
N ALA A 40 13.74 -9.82 -4.12
CA ALA A 40 12.80 -10.79 -4.66
C ALA A 40 12.58 -11.98 -3.71
N GLY A 41 13.66 -12.48 -3.12
CA GLY A 41 13.58 -13.53 -2.09
C GLY A 41 12.70 -13.09 -0.92
N SER A 42 12.97 -11.90 -0.35
CA SER A 42 12.20 -11.39 0.79
C SER A 42 10.76 -10.99 0.44
N LEU A 43 10.48 -10.65 -0.82
CA LEU A 43 9.12 -10.42 -1.29
C LEU A 43 8.30 -11.72 -1.26
N ILE A 44 8.89 -12.85 -1.67
CA ILE A 44 8.19 -14.14 -1.70
C ILE A 44 8.11 -14.75 -0.31
N LEU A 45 9.23 -14.72 0.43
CA LEU A 45 9.35 -15.28 1.77
C LEU A 45 10.07 -14.25 2.66
N PRO A 46 9.32 -13.47 3.46
CA PRO A 46 9.87 -12.43 4.32
C PRO A 46 11.00 -12.97 5.20
N GLY A 47 12.12 -12.26 5.22
CA GLY A 47 13.33 -12.63 5.95
C GLY A 47 14.39 -13.38 5.12
N SER A 48 14.05 -13.93 3.94
CA SER A 48 15.00 -14.75 3.18
C SER A 48 16.16 -13.95 2.57
N GLY A 49 15.92 -12.72 2.11
CA GLY A 49 16.94 -11.78 1.68
C GLY A 49 17.84 -11.32 2.83
N GLN A 50 17.29 -11.19 4.05
CA GLN A 50 18.09 -10.90 5.24
C GLN A 50 19.00 -12.08 5.61
N LEU A 51 18.55 -13.33 5.44
CA LEU A 51 19.42 -14.52 5.58
C LEU A 51 20.52 -14.53 4.53
N TYR A 52 20.19 -14.21 3.28
CA TYR A 52 21.18 -14.05 2.20
C TYR A 52 22.22 -12.98 2.54
N ASN A 53 21.82 -11.91 3.22
CA ASN A 53 22.70 -10.85 3.73
C ASN A 53 23.41 -11.19 5.06
N HIS A 54 23.31 -12.42 5.56
CA HIS A 54 23.87 -12.86 6.85
C HIS A 54 23.32 -12.11 8.08
N GLN A 55 22.03 -11.73 8.06
CA GLN A 55 21.35 -11.02 9.15
C GLN A 55 20.20 -11.86 9.76
N PRO A 56 20.51 -12.95 10.51
CA PRO A 56 19.50 -13.92 10.96
C PRO A 56 18.48 -13.34 11.95
N VAL A 57 18.87 -12.39 12.79
CA VAL A 57 17.95 -11.76 13.75
C VAL A 57 16.90 -10.93 13.02
N ARG A 58 17.30 -10.16 12.00
CA ARG A 58 16.38 -9.38 11.17
C ARG A 58 15.49 -10.29 10.32
N ALA A 59 16.06 -11.37 9.78
CA ALA A 59 15.29 -12.39 9.07
C ALA A 59 14.17 -12.98 9.93
N ALA A 60 14.51 -13.40 11.16
CA ALA A 60 13.54 -13.93 12.11
C ALA A 60 12.46 -12.90 12.46
N GLY A 61 12.82 -11.62 12.58
CA GLY A 61 11.87 -10.53 12.80
C GLY A 61 10.82 -10.44 11.69
N HIS A 62 11.25 -10.29 10.44
CA HIS A 62 10.33 -10.21 9.28
C HIS A 62 9.46 -11.45 9.14
N PHE A 63 10.07 -12.64 9.23
CA PHE A 63 9.34 -13.89 9.10
C PHE A 63 8.31 -14.08 10.21
N SER A 64 8.65 -13.72 11.46
CA SER A 64 7.72 -13.84 12.59
C SER A 64 6.56 -12.86 12.48
N THR A 65 6.79 -11.62 12.01
CA THR A 65 5.72 -10.66 11.73
C THR A 65 4.80 -11.18 10.64
N PHE A 66 5.35 -11.63 9.51
CA PHE A 66 4.58 -12.22 8.41
C PHE A 66 3.71 -13.40 8.88
N LEU A 67 4.33 -14.39 9.53
CA LEU A 67 3.65 -15.59 9.99
C LEU A 67 2.61 -15.29 11.07
N GLY A 68 2.96 -14.47 12.07
CA GLY A 68 2.05 -14.12 13.15
C GLY A 68 0.82 -13.36 12.67
N SER A 69 1.02 -12.41 11.75
CA SER A 69 -0.07 -11.66 11.13
C SER A 69 -0.92 -12.53 10.21
N GLY A 70 -0.33 -13.48 9.46
CA GLY A 70 -1.08 -14.43 8.65
C GLY A 70 -1.94 -15.39 9.49
N ILE A 71 -1.40 -15.90 10.59
CA ILE A 71 -2.17 -16.72 11.56
C ILE A 71 -3.32 -15.90 12.15
N ALA A 72 -3.07 -14.64 12.52
CA ALA A 72 -4.10 -13.77 13.06
C ALA A 72 -5.21 -13.47 12.03
N ALA A 73 -4.86 -13.21 10.77
CA ALA A 73 -5.82 -13.00 9.70
C ALA A 73 -6.69 -14.25 9.48
N SER A 74 -6.06 -15.42 9.34
CA SER A 74 -6.77 -16.70 9.19
C SER A 74 -7.72 -16.97 10.36
N TYR A 75 -7.29 -16.71 11.59
CA TYR A 75 -8.12 -16.87 12.78
C TYR A 75 -9.39 -16.01 12.76
N TYR A 76 -9.34 -14.82 12.15
CA TYR A 76 -10.52 -13.96 11.99
C TYR A 76 -11.35 -14.31 10.76
N TYR A 77 -10.74 -14.82 9.69
CA TYR A 77 -11.47 -15.35 8.53
C TYR A 77 -12.34 -16.56 8.88
N ASP A 78 -11.90 -17.39 9.82
CA ASP A 78 -12.64 -18.58 10.26
C ASP A 78 -13.81 -18.26 11.22
N ARG A 79 -14.16 -16.99 11.41
CA ARG A 79 -15.25 -16.56 12.31
C ARG A 79 -16.56 -16.46 11.57
N ASP A 80 -17.63 -16.91 12.21
CA ASP A 80 -18.98 -16.93 11.63
C ASP A 80 -19.51 -15.53 11.24
N ASP A 81 -19.01 -14.47 11.88
CA ASP A 81 -19.37 -13.08 11.61
C ASP A 81 -18.39 -12.38 10.65
N PHE A 82 -17.39 -13.07 10.09
CA PHE A 82 -16.52 -12.46 9.08
C PHE A 82 -17.29 -12.15 7.80
N ILE A 83 -17.14 -10.93 7.28
CA ILE A 83 -17.77 -10.50 6.02
C ILE A 83 -16.77 -10.72 4.90
N GLU A 84 -17.07 -11.66 4.00
CA GLU A 84 -16.25 -11.89 2.81
C GLU A 84 -16.22 -10.67 1.88
N PHE A 85 -15.17 -10.55 1.08
CA PHE A 85 -14.98 -9.39 0.20
C PHE A 85 -16.16 -9.10 -0.73
N ASP A 86 -16.75 -10.12 -1.36
CA ASP A 86 -17.87 -9.94 -2.30
C ASP A 86 -19.14 -9.46 -1.58
N ASP A 87 -19.31 -9.83 -0.30
CA ASP A 87 -20.44 -9.40 0.52
C ASP A 87 -20.15 -8.07 1.22
N ARG A 88 -18.91 -7.57 1.09
CA ARG A 88 -18.43 -6.39 1.79
C ARG A 88 -18.69 -5.12 1.03
N TYR A 89 -18.50 -5.15 -0.29
CA TYR A 89 -18.60 -3.97 -1.13
C TYR A 89 -19.80 -4.13 -2.07
N ASP A 90 -20.83 -3.33 -1.83
CA ASP A 90 -21.89 -3.12 -2.81
C ASP A 90 -21.45 -1.97 -3.70
N GLU A 91 -20.93 -2.26 -4.89
CA GLU A 91 -20.41 -1.24 -5.81
C GLU A 91 -21.52 -0.46 -6.50
N ASP A 92 -22.70 -1.07 -6.69
CA ASP A 92 -23.85 -0.44 -7.33
C ASP A 92 -24.46 0.62 -6.41
N GLU A 93 -24.52 0.31 -5.12
CA GLU A 93 -25.00 1.22 -4.09
C GLU A 93 -23.85 1.95 -3.36
N GLU A 94 -22.58 1.74 -3.72
CA GLU A 94 -21.40 2.32 -3.03
C GLU A 94 -21.44 2.17 -1.49
N ILE A 95 -21.85 1.00 -1.00
CA ILE A 95 -21.94 0.68 0.44
C ILE A 95 -20.80 -0.26 0.84
N ILE A 96 -20.20 0.01 2.00
CA ILE A 96 -19.19 -0.83 2.63
C ILE A 96 -19.77 -1.43 3.89
N TYR A 97 -19.91 -2.74 3.94
CA TYR A 97 -20.28 -3.45 5.14
C TYR A 97 -19.04 -3.72 5.98
N THR A 98 -19.09 -3.47 7.28
CA THR A 98 -17.97 -3.80 8.17
C THR A 98 -18.41 -4.19 9.57
N ASN A 99 -17.57 -4.94 10.26
CA ASN A 99 -17.68 -5.24 11.69
C ASN A 99 -16.30 -5.45 12.32
N ARG A 100 -16.28 -5.70 13.64
CA ARG A 100 -15.02 -5.81 14.41
C ARG A 100 -14.15 -6.96 13.91
N THR A 101 -14.76 -8.10 13.59
CA THR A 101 -14.04 -9.29 13.11
C THR A 101 -13.39 -9.01 11.76
N THR A 102 -14.13 -8.41 10.84
CA THR A 102 -13.66 -8.03 9.51
C THR A 102 -12.52 -7.01 9.56
N GLU A 103 -12.64 -5.93 10.35
CA GLU A 103 -11.55 -4.93 10.47
C GLU A 103 -10.28 -5.52 11.12
N ARG A 104 -10.43 -6.46 12.08
CA ARG A 104 -9.27 -7.14 12.68
C ARG A 104 -8.58 -8.06 11.68
N ALA A 105 -9.35 -8.79 10.88
CA ALA A 105 -8.83 -9.62 9.81
C ALA A 105 -8.03 -8.77 8.81
N GLU A 106 -8.59 -7.64 8.38
CA GLU A 106 -7.92 -6.71 7.47
C GLU A 106 -6.64 -6.13 8.04
N VAL A 107 -6.65 -5.64 9.28
CA VAL A 107 -5.41 -5.10 9.88
C VAL A 107 -4.33 -6.18 9.89
N ALA A 108 -4.67 -7.41 10.28
CA ALA A 108 -3.73 -8.52 10.27
C ALA A 108 -3.22 -8.84 8.85
N GLU A 109 -4.11 -8.91 7.86
CA GLU A 109 -3.75 -9.14 6.46
C GLU A 109 -2.87 -8.02 5.89
N ARG A 110 -3.22 -6.75 6.12
CA ARG A 110 -2.43 -5.61 5.64
C ARG A 110 -1.04 -5.60 6.28
N VAL A 111 -0.92 -5.94 7.56
CA VAL A 111 0.40 -6.10 8.20
C VAL A 111 1.18 -7.26 7.58
N MET A 112 0.52 -8.40 7.32
CA MET A 112 1.15 -9.55 6.65
C MET A 112 1.70 -9.16 5.27
N LEU A 113 0.88 -8.58 4.39
CA LEU A 113 1.30 -8.18 3.05
C LEU A 113 2.37 -7.08 3.09
N SER A 114 2.18 -6.06 3.94
CA SER A 114 3.14 -4.96 4.08
C SER A 114 4.47 -5.43 4.64
N SER A 115 4.50 -6.50 5.45
CA SER A 115 5.74 -7.11 5.91
C SER A 115 6.54 -7.75 4.76
N MET A 116 5.87 -8.28 3.73
CA MET A 116 6.55 -8.79 2.52
C MET A 116 7.21 -7.66 1.74
N PHE A 117 6.47 -6.58 1.51
CA PHE A 117 6.97 -5.40 0.82
C PHE A 117 8.12 -4.72 1.56
N TYR A 118 7.96 -4.49 2.87
CA TYR A 118 9.00 -3.88 3.67
C TYR A 118 10.22 -4.80 3.85
N SER A 119 10.03 -6.13 3.98
CA SER A 119 11.15 -7.09 4.01
C SER A 119 11.96 -7.08 2.71
N SER A 120 11.28 -6.94 1.56
CA SER A 120 11.92 -6.77 0.26
C SER A 120 12.80 -5.52 0.20
N TYR A 121 12.27 -4.38 0.62
CA TYR A 121 13.01 -3.12 0.74
C TYR A 121 14.22 -3.22 1.67
N ASP A 122 14.01 -3.77 2.86
CA ASP A 122 15.04 -3.91 3.88
C ASP A 122 16.21 -4.75 3.36
N ALA A 123 15.92 -5.89 2.70
CA ALA A 123 16.95 -6.75 2.10
C ALA A 123 17.69 -6.03 0.95
N TYR A 124 16.95 -5.30 0.11
CA TYR A 124 17.50 -4.52 -1.00
C TYR A 124 18.48 -3.44 -0.51
N MET A 125 18.05 -2.58 0.41
CA MET A 125 18.88 -1.47 0.90
C MET A 125 20.06 -1.95 1.73
N GLN A 126 19.88 -2.96 2.59
CA GLN A 126 21.02 -3.56 3.30
C GLN A 126 22.08 -4.05 2.33
N ARG A 127 21.68 -4.78 1.28
CA ARG A 127 22.65 -5.34 0.34
C ARG A 127 23.41 -4.24 -0.39
N ARG A 128 22.73 -3.17 -0.80
CA ARG A 128 23.36 -2.00 -1.40
C ARG A 128 24.36 -1.36 -0.45
N LEU A 129 23.99 -1.12 0.81
CA LEU A 129 24.86 -0.53 1.81
C LEU A 129 26.07 -1.42 2.16
N MET A 130 25.89 -2.74 2.24
CA MET A 130 27.00 -3.70 2.44
C MET A 130 28.01 -3.71 1.28
N GLN A 131 27.60 -3.22 0.11
CA GLN A 131 28.44 -3.09 -1.08
C GLN A 131 28.87 -1.64 -1.32
N ASP A 132 28.79 -0.76 -0.32
CA ASP A 132 29.08 0.68 -0.44
C ASP A 132 28.35 1.36 -1.61
N ASN A 133 27.13 0.87 -1.90
CA ASN A 133 26.30 1.28 -3.02
C ASN A 133 27.01 1.19 -4.40
N LEU A 134 28.06 0.36 -4.51
CA LEU A 134 28.88 0.23 -5.71
C LEU A 134 28.04 -0.19 -6.91
N GLY A 135 28.20 0.55 -8.00
CA GLY A 135 27.51 0.29 -9.27
C GLY A 135 26.11 0.90 -9.37
N TYR A 136 25.55 1.48 -8.29
CA TYR A 136 24.25 2.15 -8.33
C TYR A 136 24.38 3.64 -8.63
N ARG A 137 23.40 4.18 -9.37
CA ARG A 137 23.32 5.62 -9.69
C ARG A 137 22.49 6.40 -8.68
N THR A 138 21.52 5.75 -8.05
CA THR A 138 20.68 6.36 -7.03
C THR A 138 21.40 6.28 -5.68
N PRO A 139 21.14 7.22 -4.76
CA PRO A 139 21.61 7.09 -3.38
C PRO A 139 20.97 5.89 -2.69
N ALA A 140 21.62 5.41 -1.62
CA ALA A 140 21.09 4.38 -0.75
C ALA A 140 20.83 4.99 0.63
N HIS A 141 19.58 5.33 0.91
CA HIS A 141 19.14 5.74 2.25
C HIS A 141 18.35 4.61 2.86
N TYR A 142 18.77 4.19 4.04
CA TYR A 142 18.05 3.22 4.84
C TYR A 142 17.14 3.97 5.81
N GLU A 143 15.84 3.75 5.69
CA GLU A 143 14.80 4.33 6.56
C GLU A 143 14.19 3.20 7.39
N PHE A 144 14.20 3.37 8.71
CA PHE A 144 13.70 2.34 9.61
C PHE A 144 12.17 2.36 9.66
N ILE A 145 11.56 1.20 9.90
CA ILE A 145 10.09 1.08 10.01
C ILE A 145 9.50 2.04 11.06
N GLN A 146 10.22 2.31 12.15
CA GLN A 146 9.78 3.26 13.19
C GLN A 146 9.78 4.70 12.67
N GLU A 147 10.76 5.07 11.85
CA GLU A 147 10.83 6.40 11.23
C GLU A 147 9.69 6.58 10.23
N LEU A 148 9.44 5.55 9.40
CA LEU A 148 8.34 5.56 8.44
C LEU A 148 6.97 5.58 9.14
N ALA A 149 6.80 4.84 10.23
CA ALA A 149 5.56 4.84 11.01
C ALA A 149 5.27 6.19 11.69
N LEU A 150 6.32 6.95 12.03
CA LEU A 150 6.19 8.29 12.60
C LEU A 150 6.15 9.40 11.53
N ALA A 151 6.51 9.10 10.28
CA ALA A 151 6.56 10.07 9.21
C ALA A 151 5.24 10.83 8.98
N PRO A 152 4.04 10.19 9.04
CA PRO A 152 2.77 10.90 8.91
C PRO A 152 2.54 11.99 9.97
N PHE A 153 3.19 11.87 11.13
CA PHE A 153 3.04 12.82 12.24
C PHE A 153 4.22 13.78 12.35
N ASN A 154 5.20 13.66 11.45
CA ASN A 154 6.37 14.52 11.46
C ASN A 154 6.01 15.91 10.90
N ARG A 155 6.20 16.94 11.73
CA ARG A 155 5.95 18.34 11.38
C ARG A 155 6.70 18.80 10.14
N GLU A 156 7.90 18.29 9.92
CA GLU A 156 8.69 18.64 8.73
C GLU A 156 7.93 18.26 7.45
N TYR A 157 7.40 17.04 7.37
CA TYR A 157 6.66 16.60 6.17
C TYR A 157 5.30 17.28 6.08
N LEU A 158 4.58 17.42 7.19
CA LEU A 158 3.24 18.01 7.22
C LEU A 158 3.21 19.51 6.86
N THR A 159 4.34 20.21 6.91
CA THR A 159 4.41 21.62 6.54
C THR A 159 4.85 21.85 5.09
N ARG A 160 5.27 20.79 4.38
CA ARG A 160 5.64 20.88 2.96
C ARG A 160 4.39 21.00 2.10
N TRP A 161 4.45 21.87 1.08
CA TRP A 161 3.34 22.01 0.12
C TRP A 161 3.10 20.71 -0.67
N THR A 162 4.15 19.92 -0.89
CA THR A 162 4.11 18.58 -1.47
C THR A 162 3.35 17.56 -0.62
N THR A 163 3.12 17.86 0.65
CA THR A 163 2.25 17.06 1.53
C THR A 163 0.89 17.71 1.72
N LEU A 164 0.85 19.02 1.94
CA LEU A 164 -0.38 19.75 2.23
C LEU A 164 -1.38 19.75 1.09
N VAL A 165 -0.93 19.87 -0.17
CA VAL A 165 -1.83 19.89 -1.33
C VAL A 165 -2.56 18.54 -1.49
N PRO A 166 -1.88 17.38 -1.62
CA PRO A 166 -2.57 16.11 -1.76
C PRO A 166 -3.42 15.75 -0.53
N ILE A 167 -2.93 16.07 0.68
CA ILE A 167 -3.73 15.88 1.89
C ILE A 167 -4.98 16.76 1.89
N GLY A 168 -4.87 18.03 1.47
CA GLY A 168 -6.01 18.93 1.37
C GLY A 168 -7.05 18.45 0.35
N ILE A 169 -6.61 17.87 -0.77
CA ILE A 169 -7.49 17.21 -1.74
C ILE A 169 -8.20 16.01 -1.10
N ALA A 170 -7.46 15.09 -0.47
CA ALA A 170 -8.07 13.94 0.20
C ALA A 170 -9.04 14.36 1.32
N ALA A 171 -8.65 15.33 2.14
CA ALA A 171 -9.49 15.85 3.23
C ALA A 171 -10.74 16.57 2.71
N SER A 172 -10.75 17.07 1.47
CA SER A 172 -11.97 17.63 0.87
C SER A 172 -13.08 16.59 0.69
N ALA A 173 -12.74 15.29 0.59
CA ALA A 173 -13.72 14.20 0.57
C ALA A 173 -14.59 14.19 1.84
N LEU A 174 -14.06 14.64 2.98
CA LEU A 174 -14.83 14.78 4.21
C LEU A 174 -15.98 15.79 4.08
N THR A 175 -16.00 16.63 3.05
CA THR A 175 -17.06 17.64 2.84
C THR A 175 -18.18 17.15 1.93
N LEU A 176 -18.00 16.00 1.26
CA LEU A 176 -19.01 15.42 0.37
C LEU A 176 -20.25 14.96 1.16
N GLY A 177 -21.41 15.04 0.50
CA GLY A 177 -22.67 14.51 1.01
C GLY A 177 -22.74 12.99 0.79
N ALA A 178 -23.63 12.31 1.51
CA ALA A 178 -23.78 10.85 1.44
C ALA A 178 -24.13 10.33 0.03
N ASP A 179 -24.81 11.15 -0.79
CA ASP A 179 -25.23 10.81 -2.15
C ASP A 179 -24.07 10.86 -3.17
N ASP A 180 -22.95 11.50 -2.82
CA ASP A 180 -21.77 11.70 -3.69
C ASP A 180 -20.54 10.92 -3.19
N SER A 181 -20.72 9.97 -2.27
CA SER A 181 -19.61 9.26 -1.62
C SER A 181 -19.99 7.85 -1.21
N TRP A 182 -19.01 6.95 -1.22
CA TRP A 182 -19.07 5.69 -0.47
C TRP A 182 -19.55 5.90 0.97
N VAL A 183 -20.37 5.00 1.49
CA VAL A 183 -20.87 5.02 2.88
C VAL A 183 -20.58 3.70 3.57
N THR A 184 -20.38 3.72 4.89
CA THR A 184 -20.02 2.52 5.64
C THR A 184 -21.16 2.08 6.56
N GLU A 185 -21.73 0.91 6.27
CA GLU A 185 -22.66 0.22 7.15
C GLU A 185 -21.90 -0.62 8.19
N ARG A 186 -22.09 -0.28 9.46
CA ARG A 186 -21.41 -0.93 10.58
C ARG A 186 -22.35 -1.94 11.24
N LYS A 187 -21.95 -3.21 11.27
CA LYS A 187 -22.71 -4.32 11.87
C LYS A 187 -22.28 -4.61 13.32
N ASP A 188 -23.06 -5.43 14.01
CA ASP A 188 -22.75 -5.98 15.35
C ASP A 188 -22.46 -4.92 16.43
N GLY A 189 -23.16 -3.77 16.36
CA GLY A 189 -23.02 -2.68 17.30
C GLY A 189 -21.63 -2.03 17.30
N MET A 190 -20.91 -2.11 16.18
CA MET A 190 -19.65 -1.41 16.00
C MET A 190 -19.87 0.11 15.88
N THR A 191 -19.21 0.87 16.75
CA THR A 191 -19.29 2.33 16.74
C THR A 191 -18.42 2.93 15.63
N ARG A 192 -18.73 4.17 15.25
CA ARG A 192 -17.97 4.91 14.23
C ARG A 192 -16.54 5.17 14.70
N ASP A 193 -16.36 5.48 15.97
CA ASP A 193 -15.04 5.71 16.58
C ASP A 193 -14.19 4.44 16.59
N GLU A 194 -14.79 3.28 16.88
CA GLU A 194 -14.09 1.99 16.76
C GLU A 194 -13.66 1.74 15.30
N ALA A 195 -14.54 1.96 14.33
CA ALA A 195 -14.22 1.77 12.91
C ALA A 195 -13.14 2.75 12.42
N ALA A 196 -13.20 4.00 12.87
CA ALA A 196 -12.18 5.00 12.59
C ALA A 196 -10.82 4.61 13.18
N ALA A 197 -10.79 4.05 14.40
CA ALA A 197 -9.55 3.63 15.05
C ALA A 197 -8.83 2.52 14.27
N TYR A 198 -9.55 1.61 13.61
CA TYR A 198 -8.96 0.57 12.75
C TYR A 198 -8.30 1.13 11.48
N GLN A 199 -8.70 2.30 10.98
CA GLN A 199 -8.13 2.89 9.76
C GLN A 199 -6.65 3.27 9.94
N PHE A 200 -6.23 3.67 11.14
CA PHE A 200 -4.86 4.09 11.41
C PHE A 200 -3.83 2.96 11.26
N PRO A 201 -3.92 1.82 11.99
CA PRO A 201 -2.97 0.73 11.81
C PRO A 201 -3.09 0.09 10.42
N LYS A 202 -4.30 0.02 9.85
CA LYS A 202 -4.54 -0.49 8.50
C LYS A 202 -3.77 0.30 7.44
N HIS A 203 -4.00 1.61 7.39
CA HIS A 203 -3.36 2.49 6.40
C HIS A 203 -1.91 2.80 6.71
N GLY A 204 -1.51 2.73 7.99
CA GLY A 204 -0.11 2.78 8.41
C GLY A 204 0.70 1.63 7.83
N ALA A 205 0.18 0.40 7.94
CA ALA A 205 0.83 -0.77 7.35
C ALA A 205 0.94 -0.63 5.82
N VAL A 206 -0.18 -0.33 5.14
CA VAL A 206 -0.24 -0.20 3.68
C VAL A 206 0.73 0.86 3.17
N ALA A 207 0.70 2.08 3.73
CA ALA A 207 1.57 3.16 3.28
C ALA A 207 3.06 2.80 3.45
N ILE A 208 3.44 2.20 4.59
CA ILE A 208 4.84 1.77 4.79
C ILE A 208 5.23 0.68 3.80
N GLY A 209 4.41 -0.37 3.66
CA GLY A 209 4.70 -1.50 2.79
C GLY A 209 4.82 -1.07 1.34
N GLU A 210 3.76 -0.47 0.79
CA GLU A 210 3.72 -0.11 -0.62
C GLU A 210 4.80 0.93 -0.98
N GLU A 211 5.03 1.96 -0.18
CA GLU A 211 6.09 2.92 -0.48
C GLU A 211 7.48 2.28 -0.40
N ALA A 212 7.72 1.41 0.59
CA ALA A 212 8.97 0.67 0.71
C ALA A 212 9.25 -0.16 -0.56
N PHE A 213 8.23 -0.80 -1.10
CA PHE A 213 8.39 -1.60 -2.31
C PHE A 213 8.46 -0.76 -3.58
N PHE A 214 7.43 0.02 -3.88
CA PHE A 214 7.34 0.73 -5.15
C PHE A 214 8.36 1.86 -5.26
N ARG A 215 8.66 2.56 -4.16
CA ARG A 215 9.61 3.70 -4.17
C ARG A 215 10.99 3.22 -3.72
N GLY A 216 11.04 2.52 -2.59
CA GLY A 216 12.29 1.99 -2.05
C GLY A 216 12.97 0.93 -2.93
N VAL A 217 12.22 0.03 -3.57
CA VAL A 217 12.80 -1.01 -4.46
C VAL A 217 12.64 -0.67 -5.93
N LEU A 218 11.41 -0.53 -6.43
CA LEU A 218 11.15 -0.43 -7.88
C LEU A 218 11.64 0.89 -8.48
N ASN A 219 11.21 2.03 -7.93
CA ASN A 219 11.62 3.34 -8.45
C ASN A 219 13.15 3.50 -8.36
N ASN A 220 13.77 3.08 -7.26
CA ASN A 220 15.23 3.02 -7.14
C ASN A 220 15.88 2.15 -8.23
N SER A 221 15.40 0.91 -8.40
CA SER A 221 15.99 -0.06 -9.34
C SER A 221 15.81 0.36 -10.79
N PHE A 222 14.63 0.85 -11.17
CA PHE A 222 14.37 1.33 -12.52
C PHE A 222 15.09 2.66 -12.79
N SER A 223 15.17 3.58 -11.82
CA SER A 223 15.93 4.83 -11.97
C SER A 223 17.42 4.56 -12.12
N HIS A 224 17.95 3.58 -11.40
CA HIS A 224 19.32 3.13 -11.58
C HIS A 224 19.57 2.60 -13.01
N GLN A 225 18.68 1.76 -13.52
CA GLN A 225 18.85 1.11 -14.83
C GLN A 225 18.60 2.04 -16.01
N TRP A 226 17.50 2.80 -15.96
CA TRP A 226 16.95 3.53 -17.10
C TRP A 226 16.97 5.05 -16.95
N GLY A 227 17.45 5.55 -15.80
CA GLY A 227 17.43 6.98 -15.46
C GLY A 227 16.13 7.39 -14.76
N GLU A 228 16.14 8.54 -14.09
CA GLU A 228 15.09 8.96 -13.15
C GLU A 228 13.71 9.05 -13.82
N TRP A 229 13.62 9.61 -15.03
CA TRP A 229 12.36 9.76 -15.75
C TRP A 229 11.69 8.42 -16.07
N TRP A 230 12.46 7.47 -16.61
CA TRP A 230 11.95 6.14 -16.94
C TRP A 230 11.75 5.29 -15.68
N GLY A 231 12.55 5.51 -14.65
CA GLY A 231 12.39 4.87 -13.35
C GLY A 231 11.09 5.25 -12.65
N LEU A 232 10.78 6.54 -12.68
CA LEU A 232 9.51 7.10 -12.22
C LEU A 232 8.36 6.46 -13.00
N THR A 233 8.38 6.61 -14.33
CA THR A 233 7.31 6.13 -15.21
C THR A 233 7.03 4.64 -15.00
N ALA A 234 8.08 3.80 -15.01
CA ALA A 234 7.92 2.36 -14.85
C ALA A 234 7.38 1.99 -13.47
N SER A 235 7.89 2.59 -12.39
CA SER A 235 7.39 2.33 -11.03
C SER A 235 5.94 2.77 -10.85
N SER A 236 5.56 3.91 -11.41
CA SER A 236 4.20 4.44 -11.34
C SER A 236 3.19 3.57 -12.09
N VAL A 237 3.54 3.12 -13.30
CA VAL A 237 2.70 2.15 -14.05
C VAL A 237 2.61 0.83 -13.30
N SER A 238 3.70 0.35 -12.70
CA SER A 238 3.70 -0.86 -11.87
C SER A 238 2.75 -0.72 -10.68
N PHE A 239 2.75 0.45 -10.03
CA PHE A 239 1.86 0.76 -8.92
C PHE A 239 0.40 0.78 -9.37
N GLY A 240 0.09 1.43 -10.50
CA GLY A 240 -1.26 1.43 -11.07
C GLY A 240 -1.75 0.05 -11.45
N LEU A 241 -0.93 -0.78 -12.09
CA LEU A 241 -1.28 -2.16 -12.45
C LEU A 241 -1.51 -3.09 -11.25
N ALA A 242 -0.98 -2.73 -10.08
CA ALA A 242 -1.25 -3.45 -8.84
C ALA A 242 -2.61 -3.11 -8.21
N HIS A 243 -3.32 -2.12 -8.75
CA HIS A 243 -4.62 -1.67 -8.28
C HIS A 243 -5.73 -2.05 -9.27
N THR A 244 -6.87 -2.51 -8.74
CA THR A 244 -8.02 -2.97 -9.55
C THR A 244 -9.14 -1.95 -9.65
N GLY A 245 -9.29 -1.06 -8.67
CA GLY A 245 -10.45 -0.18 -8.53
C GLY A 245 -11.52 -0.71 -7.57
N ASP A 246 -11.45 -1.98 -7.20
CA ASP A 246 -12.46 -2.63 -6.37
C ASP A 246 -12.37 -2.16 -4.90
N GLY A 247 -13.52 -2.08 -4.23
CA GLY A 247 -13.59 -1.88 -2.78
C GLY A 247 -12.88 -0.61 -2.25
N MET A 248 -13.25 0.55 -2.81
CA MET A 248 -12.59 1.86 -2.60
C MET A 248 -11.12 1.95 -2.99
N SER A 249 -10.55 0.92 -3.63
CA SER A 249 -9.23 1.03 -4.24
C SER A 249 -9.28 2.01 -5.42
N ALA A 250 -8.21 2.76 -5.64
CA ALA A 250 -8.11 3.58 -6.85
C ALA A 250 -8.04 2.68 -8.09
N ASP A 251 -8.69 3.07 -9.20
CA ASP A 251 -8.47 2.37 -10.46
C ASP A 251 -7.01 2.51 -10.93
N ALA A 252 -6.59 1.65 -11.85
CA ALA A 252 -5.21 1.61 -12.33
C ALA A 252 -4.71 2.96 -12.89
N GLY A 253 -5.58 3.78 -13.48
CA GLY A 253 -5.24 5.09 -14.02
C GLY A 253 -4.98 6.11 -12.91
N VAL A 254 -5.92 6.24 -11.98
CA VAL A 254 -5.79 7.14 -10.81
C VAL A 254 -4.60 6.72 -9.95
N ALA A 255 -4.44 5.42 -9.69
CA ALA A 255 -3.31 4.88 -8.97
C ALA A 255 -1.99 5.16 -9.70
N THR A 256 -1.92 5.03 -11.03
CA THR A 256 -0.71 5.41 -11.80
C THR A 256 -0.34 6.88 -11.61
N VAL A 257 -1.31 7.79 -11.66
CA VAL A 257 -1.08 9.23 -11.47
C VAL A 257 -0.60 9.52 -10.05
N PHE A 258 -1.26 8.94 -9.04
CA PHE A 258 -0.85 9.09 -7.64
C PHE A 258 0.55 8.50 -7.39
N GLY A 259 0.85 7.33 -7.97
CA GLY A 259 2.17 6.71 -7.96
C GLY A 259 3.23 7.55 -8.67
N ALA A 260 2.89 8.29 -9.72
CA ALA A 260 3.79 9.25 -10.38
C ALA A 260 4.08 10.45 -9.48
N TYR A 261 3.06 10.95 -8.78
CA TYR A 261 3.27 12.01 -7.81
C TYR A 261 4.19 11.58 -6.66
N LEU A 262 3.89 10.45 -6.02
CA LEU A 262 4.67 9.93 -4.89
C LEU A 262 6.09 9.50 -5.31
N GLY A 263 6.24 8.95 -6.52
CA GLY A 263 7.54 8.63 -7.09
C GLY A 263 8.39 9.88 -7.37
N TRP A 264 7.77 10.98 -7.81
CA TRP A 264 8.45 12.26 -7.99
C TRP A 264 8.85 12.89 -6.66
N VAL A 265 7.97 12.87 -5.64
CA VAL A 265 8.30 13.32 -4.27
C VAL A 265 9.50 12.53 -3.72
N HIS A 266 9.51 11.22 -3.93
CA HIS A 266 10.62 10.35 -3.53
C HIS A 266 11.94 10.76 -4.22
N GLN A 267 11.97 10.93 -5.54
CA GLN A 267 13.18 11.38 -6.27
C GLN A 267 13.64 12.77 -5.82
N ARG A 268 12.70 13.71 -5.65
CA ARG A 268 12.96 15.07 -5.15
C ARG A 268 13.61 15.06 -3.76
N ASN A 269 13.26 14.09 -2.92
CA ASN A 269 13.79 13.91 -1.58
C ASN A 269 15.02 13.00 -1.52
N ASP A 270 15.82 12.96 -2.59
CA ASP A 270 17.03 12.15 -2.66
C ASP A 270 16.75 10.65 -2.44
N TYR A 271 15.62 10.16 -2.98
CA TYR A 271 15.15 8.77 -2.83
C TYR A 271 14.86 8.35 -1.38
N ARG A 272 14.39 9.30 -0.55
CA ARG A 272 13.79 9.04 0.76
C ARG A 272 12.28 8.98 0.65
N MET A 273 11.66 7.99 1.29
CA MET A 273 10.23 7.68 1.15
C MET A 273 9.36 8.19 2.30
N ALA A 274 9.94 8.66 3.40
CA ALA A 274 9.16 9.09 4.55
C ALA A 274 8.08 10.14 4.23
N GLU A 275 8.35 11.12 3.36
CA GLU A 275 7.31 12.06 2.91
C GLU A 275 6.22 11.37 2.08
N SER A 276 6.60 10.45 1.18
CA SER A 276 5.64 9.69 0.39
C SER A 276 4.75 8.80 1.27
N VAL A 277 5.31 8.19 2.33
CA VAL A 277 4.56 7.44 3.36
C VAL A 277 3.58 8.35 4.08
N ALA A 278 3.99 9.56 4.46
CA ALA A 278 3.11 10.52 5.12
C ALA A 278 1.90 10.90 4.24
N ILE A 279 2.14 11.17 2.96
CA ILE A 279 1.08 11.52 2.00
C ILE A 279 0.13 10.35 1.78
N HIS A 280 0.66 9.16 1.49
CA HIS A 280 -0.13 7.96 1.23
C HIS A 280 -0.99 7.60 2.46
N PHE A 281 -0.39 7.61 3.65
CA PHE A 281 -1.11 7.36 4.90
C PHE A 281 -2.32 8.29 5.06
N TRP A 282 -2.10 9.61 4.98
CA TRP A 282 -3.18 10.57 5.22
C TRP A 282 -4.22 10.55 4.10
N TRP A 283 -3.82 10.31 2.86
CA TRP A 283 -4.75 10.12 1.75
C TRP A 283 -5.75 9.00 2.06
N ASN A 284 -5.25 7.81 2.40
CA ASN A 284 -6.12 6.66 2.67
C ASN A 284 -6.98 6.88 3.93
N VAL A 285 -6.41 7.47 4.99
CA VAL A 285 -7.15 7.80 6.21
C VAL A 285 -8.30 8.77 5.91
N PHE A 286 -8.06 9.87 5.19
CA PHE A 286 -9.12 10.85 4.92
C PHE A 286 -10.23 10.30 4.04
N VAL A 287 -9.89 9.53 3.01
CA VAL A 287 -10.89 8.86 2.16
C VAL A 287 -11.72 7.87 2.97
N SER A 288 -11.08 7.05 3.81
CA SER A 288 -11.81 6.08 4.66
C SER A 288 -12.67 6.75 5.73
N LEU A 289 -12.19 7.85 6.31
CA LEU A 289 -12.97 8.63 7.27
C LEU A 289 -14.16 9.34 6.60
N ALA A 290 -14.03 9.74 5.33
CA ALA A 290 -15.15 10.26 4.56
C ALA A 290 -16.24 9.19 4.40
N ALA A 291 -15.86 7.96 4.04
CA ALA A 291 -16.80 6.86 3.92
C ALA A 291 -17.47 6.46 5.25
N LEU A 292 -16.78 6.67 6.38
CA LEU A 292 -17.33 6.41 7.72
C LEU A 292 -18.23 7.53 8.25
N ARG A 293 -18.25 8.71 7.60
CA ARG A 293 -18.93 9.91 8.11
C ARG A 293 -20.46 9.77 8.08
N HIS A 294 -20.97 9.07 7.08
CA HIS A 294 -22.40 8.91 6.81
C HIS A 294 -22.79 7.43 6.94
N ASP A 295 -24.00 7.20 7.39
CA ASP A 295 -24.64 5.89 7.35
C ASP A 295 -25.50 5.76 6.07
N PRO A 296 -25.77 4.55 5.56
CA PRO A 296 -26.59 4.39 4.35
C PRO A 296 -27.96 5.06 4.44
N GLU A 297 -28.53 5.14 5.64
CA GLU A 297 -29.80 5.81 5.94
C GLU A 297 -29.77 7.33 5.71
N ASP A 298 -28.58 7.95 5.69
CA ASP A 298 -28.40 9.39 5.47
C ASP A 298 -28.52 9.77 3.98
N ARG A 299 -28.46 8.78 3.07
CA ARG A 299 -28.68 9.02 1.65
C ARG A 299 -30.11 9.44 1.42
N THR A 300 -30.30 10.49 0.61
CA THR A 300 -31.67 10.84 0.25
C THR A 300 -32.24 9.66 -0.50
N ALA A 301 -33.28 9.02 0.07
CA ALA A 301 -34.05 8.02 -0.66
C ALA A 301 -34.33 8.67 -2.01
N ARG A 302 -33.86 8.07 -3.11
CA ARG A 302 -34.27 8.48 -4.44
C ARG A 302 -35.78 8.38 -4.38
N VAL A 303 -36.44 9.51 -4.12
CA VAL A 303 -37.87 9.62 -4.26
C VAL A 303 -38.01 9.42 -5.74
N ALA A 304 -38.25 8.17 -6.14
CA ALA A 304 -38.89 7.86 -7.39
C ALA A 304 -40.18 8.66 -7.29
N ILE A 305 -40.14 9.89 -7.81
CA ILE A 305 -41.34 10.56 -8.22
C ILE A 305 -41.81 9.68 -9.37
N GLU A 306 -42.53 8.61 -9.04
CA GLU A 306 -43.45 7.96 -9.95
C GLU A 306 -44.47 9.05 -10.28
N LEU A 307 -44.15 9.84 -11.30
CA LEU A 307 -45.14 10.70 -11.91
C LEU A 307 -46.15 9.74 -12.54
N PRO A 308 -47.43 9.77 -12.11
CA PRO A 308 -48.45 8.98 -12.76
C PRO A 308 -48.71 9.64 -14.12
N PHE A 309 -48.18 9.03 -15.18
CA PHE A 309 -48.72 9.17 -16.52
C PHE A 309 -48.98 7.77 -17.08
#